data_AF-A0A2V8U9R5-F1
#
_entry.id   AF-A0A2V8U9R5-F1
#
_cell.length_a   1.000
_cell.length_b   1.000
_cell.length_c   1.000
_cell.angle_alpha   90.00
_cell.angle_beta   90.00
_cell.angle_gamma   90.00
#
_symmetry.space_group_name_H-M   'P 1'
#
loop_
_entity.id
_entity.type
_entity.pdbx_description
1 polymer ?
#
loop_
_entity_poly.entity_id
_entity_poly.type
_entity_poly.pdbx_seq_one_letter_code
_entity_poly.pdbx_strand_id
1 'polypeptide(L)'
;MYVWGWNDVLRDYRLRGSVFDTTPEAKGAIRANFPRGVMTVSADGGREGSGILGAATPSASSLYDTVAGTLRAFDASDVSHELWNSDQNFDRDFLGAFAKFAQPAVVHGKVYAPTFSNRLVVYGLY
;
A
#
# COMPACT_ATOMS: atom_id res chain seq x y z
N MET A 1 -0.80 13.27 -4.74
CA MET A 1 0.21 12.33 -5.27
C MET A 1 0.78 11.56 -4.10
N TYR A 2 1.00 10.25 -4.24
CA TYR A 2 1.60 9.42 -3.19
C TYR A 2 2.98 8.95 -3.62
N VAL A 3 3.95 9.02 -2.72
CA VAL A 3 5.34 8.59 -2.96
C VAL A 3 5.82 7.75 -1.79
N TRP A 4 6.31 6.56 -2.08
CA TRP A 4 7.03 5.73 -1.12
C TRP A 4 8.32 5.25 -1.76
N GLY A 5 9.44 5.89 -1.40
CA GLY A 5 10.77 5.52 -1.89
C GLY A 5 11.38 4.37 -1.10
N TRP A 6 12.47 3.79 -1.63
CA TRP A 6 13.31 2.88 -0.86
C TRP A 6 14.02 3.65 0.28
N ASN A 7 14.08 3.06 1.48
CA ASN A 7 14.64 3.64 2.70
C ASN A 7 13.95 4.92 3.18
N ASP A 8 12.71 5.12 2.70
CA ASP A 8 11.94 6.31 2.94
C ASP A 8 10.54 5.97 3.43
N VAL A 9 9.82 6.97 3.93
CA VAL A 9 8.44 6.83 4.39
C VAL A 9 7.43 7.19 3.30
N LEU A 10 6.22 6.68 3.43
CA LEU A 10 5.09 7.06 2.60
C LEU A 10 4.78 8.56 2.81
N ARG A 11 4.60 9.30 1.73
CA ARG A 11 4.16 10.70 1.73
C ARG A 11 3.03 10.91 0.77
N ASP A 12 2.10 11.77 1.14
CA ASP A 12 1.15 12.35 0.22
C ASP A 12 1.48 13.82 -0.05
N TYR A 13 1.10 14.30 -1.23
CA TYR A 13 1.30 15.65 -1.70
C TYR A 13 0.02 16.15 -2.32
N ARG A 14 -0.47 17.29 -1.83
CA ARG A 14 -1.71 17.90 -2.30
C ARG A 14 -1.54 18.51 -3.68
N LEU A 15 -2.55 18.34 -4.53
CA LEU A 15 -2.68 19.10 -5.77
C LEU A 15 -3.43 20.40 -5.48
N ARG A 16 -2.84 21.55 -5.79
CA ARG A 16 -3.44 22.89 -5.73
C ARG A 16 -3.59 23.43 -7.14
N GLY A 17 -4.81 23.40 -7.67
CA GLY A 17 -5.05 23.71 -9.07
C GLY A 17 -4.36 22.68 -9.97
N SER A 18 -3.31 23.11 -10.69
CA SER A 18 -2.53 22.26 -11.60
C SER A 18 -1.11 21.92 -11.09
N VAL A 19 -0.75 22.30 -9.86
CA VAL A 19 0.60 22.10 -9.31
C VAL A 19 0.51 21.36 -7.97
N PHE A 20 1.46 20.46 -7.72
CA PHE A 20 1.57 19.80 -6.40
C PHE A 20 2.34 20.69 -5.42
N ASP A 21 1.88 20.72 -4.17
CA ASP A 21 2.65 21.27 -3.07
C ASP A 21 3.98 20.51 -2.94
N THR A 22 5.07 21.23 -2.65
CA THR A 22 6.41 20.62 -2.51
C THR A 22 6.66 20.07 -1.11
N THR A 23 5.88 20.52 -0.13
CA THR A 23 5.80 19.94 1.21
C THR A 23 4.73 18.85 1.23
N PRO A 24 5.02 17.66 1.78
CA PRO A 24 4.00 16.63 1.93
C PRO A 24 2.89 17.10 2.89
N GLU A 25 1.64 16.70 2.63
CA GLU A 25 0.49 17.03 3.49
C GLU A 25 0.52 16.17 4.77
N ALA A 26 0.86 14.89 4.60
CA ALA A 26 1.09 13.91 5.65
C ALA A 26 2.24 12.94 5.28
N LYS A 27 2.73 12.24 6.30
CA LYS A 27 3.78 11.22 6.17
C LYS A 27 3.48 10.04 7.08
N GLY A 28 3.70 8.83 6.56
CA GLY A 28 3.65 7.60 7.34
C GLY A 28 4.86 7.46 8.27
N ALA A 29 4.78 6.46 9.15
CA ALA A 29 5.86 6.12 10.08
C ALA A 29 6.80 5.02 9.57
N ILE A 30 6.35 4.23 8.59
CA ILE A 30 7.04 3.01 8.15
C ILE A 30 8.04 3.33 7.04
N ARG A 31 9.30 2.96 7.25
CA ARG A 31 10.33 3.01 6.20
C ARG A 31 10.21 1.78 5.31
N ALA A 32 10.12 1.99 3.99
CA ALA A 32 10.05 0.86 3.06
C ALA A 32 11.44 0.25 2.80
N ASN A 33 11.48 -1.07 2.87
CA ASN A 33 12.58 -1.88 2.33
C ASN A 33 12.58 -1.86 0.79
N PHE A 34 13.68 -2.30 0.17
CA PHE A 34 13.74 -2.46 -1.29
C PHE A 34 12.70 -3.48 -1.77
N PRO A 35 11.97 -3.21 -2.89
CA PRO A 35 12.16 -2.10 -3.82
C PRO A 35 11.48 -0.78 -3.44
N ARG A 36 10.45 -0.84 -2.59
CA ARG A 36 9.60 0.25 -2.05
C ARG A 36 8.24 -0.34 -1.64
N GLY A 37 7.30 0.50 -1.21
CA GLY A 37 5.87 0.15 -1.18
C GLY A 37 5.28 0.15 -2.59
N VAL A 38 4.66 -0.96 -2.99
CA VAL A 38 3.97 -1.10 -4.28
C VAL A 38 2.50 -0.73 -4.09
N MET A 39 2.11 0.43 -4.62
CA MET A 39 0.86 1.09 -4.25
C MET A 39 -0.24 0.93 -5.31
N THR A 40 -1.48 1.01 -4.83
CA THR A 40 -2.73 1.11 -5.60
C THR A 40 -3.68 2.04 -4.86
N VAL A 41 -4.59 2.71 -5.57
CA VAL A 41 -5.55 3.64 -4.96
C VAL A 41 -6.96 3.31 -5.42
N SER A 42 -7.92 3.46 -4.52
CA SER A 42 -9.35 3.32 -4.81
C SER A 42 -10.14 4.40 -4.09
N ALA A 43 -11.31 4.75 -4.63
CA ALA A 43 -12.24 5.72 -4.04
C ALA A 43 -13.66 5.46 -4.58
N ASP A 44 -14.67 5.91 -3.84
CA ASP A 44 -16.08 5.76 -4.19
C ASP A 44 -16.61 7.02 -4.90
N GLY A 45 -16.41 7.09 -6.23
CA GLY A 45 -17.16 8.03 -7.09
C GLY A 45 -17.08 9.52 -6.75
N GLY A 46 -16.03 9.96 -6.04
CA GLY A 46 -15.87 11.35 -5.58
C GLY A 46 -16.37 11.63 -4.15
N ARG A 47 -16.87 10.62 -3.44
CA ARG A 47 -17.25 10.73 -2.03
C ARG A 47 -16.02 11.06 -1.17
N GLU A 48 -16.06 12.21 -0.51
CA GLU A 48 -15.00 12.66 0.38
C GLU A 48 -14.74 11.63 1.51
N GLY A 49 -13.47 11.43 1.86
CA GLY A 49 -13.06 10.46 2.88
C GLY A 49 -13.24 8.98 2.51
N SER A 50 -13.63 8.65 1.27
CA SER A 50 -13.75 7.25 0.81
C SER A 50 -12.45 6.65 0.25
N GLY A 51 -11.42 7.48 0.08
CA GLY A 51 -10.19 7.09 -0.58
C GLY A 51 -9.37 6.13 0.29
N ILE A 52 -8.93 5.02 -0.29
CA ILE A 52 -8.01 4.08 0.34
C ILE A 52 -6.77 3.96 -0.53
N LEU A 53 -5.61 4.16 0.08
CA LEU A 53 -4.32 3.83 -0.52
C LEU A 53 -3.91 2.43 -0.04
N GLY A 54 -3.94 1.46 -0.96
CA GLY A 54 -3.40 0.13 -0.72
C GLY A 54 -1.90 0.09 -1.02
N ALA A 55 -1.12 -0.66 -0.24
CA ALA A 55 0.29 -0.87 -0.52
C ALA A 55 0.76 -2.28 -0.11
N ALA A 56 1.46 -2.98 -1.00
CA ALA A 56 2.24 -4.15 -0.63
C ALA A 56 3.67 -3.73 -0.28
N THR A 57 4.15 -4.14 0.90
CA THR A 57 5.52 -3.84 1.37
C THR A 57 6.27 -5.11 1.74
N PRO A 58 7.58 -5.22 1.45
CA PRO A 58 8.38 -6.36 1.89
C PRO A 58 8.84 -6.20 3.35
N SER A 59 8.84 -7.31 4.11
CA SER A 59 9.25 -7.34 5.51
C SER A 59 10.75 -7.07 5.73
N ALA A 60 11.57 -7.36 4.71
CA ALA A 60 13.00 -7.06 4.66
C ALA A 60 13.40 -6.63 3.25
N SER A 61 14.68 -6.25 3.06
CA SER A 61 15.18 -5.96 1.71
C SER A 61 15.00 -7.18 0.81
N SER A 62 14.36 -6.96 -0.33
CA SER A 62 14.13 -8.00 -1.33
C SER A 62 15.03 -7.77 -2.55
N LEU A 63 16.27 -7.32 -2.37
CA LEU A 63 17.22 -7.16 -3.49
C LEU A 63 17.56 -8.52 -4.11
N TYR A 64 17.99 -9.46 -3.28
CA TYR A 64 18.48 -10.78 -3.71
C TYR A 64 17.60 -11.93 -3.21
N ASP A 65 16.68 -11.66 -2.28
CA ASP A 65 15.87 -12.67 -1.62
C ASP A 65 14.38 -12.51 -1.92
N THR A 66 13.65 -13.61 -1.69
CA THR A 66 12.20 -13.60 -1.54
C THR A 66 11.88 -13.50 -0.06
N VAL A 67 11.08 -12.52 0.32
CA VAL A 67 10.74 -12.20 1.72
C VAL A 67 9.23 -12.18 1.91
N ALA A 68 8.77 -12.22 3.15
CA ALA A 68 7.36 -12.06 3.45
C ALA A 68 6.89 -10.65 3.03
N GLY A 69 5.64 -10.57 2.56
CA GLY A 69 4.98 -9.31 2.26
C GLY A 69 3.92 -8.98 3.30
N THR A 70 3.66 -7.69 3.45
CA THR A 70 2.52 -7.15 4.18
C THR A 70 1.65 -6.37 3.18
N LEU A 71 0.35 -6.66 3.12
CA LEU A 71 -0.61 -5.78 2.45
C LEU A 71 -1.11 -4.77 3.48
N ARG A 72 -1.12 -3.49 3.10
CA ARG A 72 -1.48 -2.36 3.96
C ARG A 72 -2.59 -1.55 3.31
N ALA A 73 -3.44 -0.95 4.12
CA ALA A 73 -4.47 0.01 3.72
C ALA A 73 -4.32 1.28 4.57
N PHE A 74 -4.19 2.43 3.91
CA PHE A 74 -4.11 3.74 4.54
C PHE A 74 -5.32 4.59 4.15
N ASP A 75 -5.68 5.54 5.01
CA ASP A 75 -6.55 6.64 4.63
C ASP A 75 -5.84 7.47 3.55
N ALA A 76 -6.46 7.61 2.38
CA ALA A 76 -5.85 8.34 1.27
C ALA A 76 -5.84 9.86 1.50
N SER A 77 -6.62 10.37 2.45
CA SER A 77 -6.65 11.78 2.84
C SER A 77 -5.57 12.14 3.88
N ASP A 78 -5.05 11.15 4.60
CA ASP A 78 -3.95 11.30 5.55
C ASP A 78 -3.16 9.98 5.67
N VAL A 79 -2.06 9.86 4.92
CA VAL A 79 -1.25 8.63 4.91
C VAL A 79 -0.50 8.34 6.21
N SER A 80 -0.59 9.23 7.22
CA SER A 80 -0.10 8.90 8.56
C SER A 80 -1.00 7.89 9.27
N HIS A 81 -2.23 7.69 8.79
CA HIS A 81 -3.22 6.78 9.35
C HIS A 81 -3.29 5.46 8.56
N GLU A 82 -2.65 4.41 9.08
CA GLU A 82 -2.88 3.04 8.60
C GLU A 82 -4.20 2.51 9.17
N LEU A 83 -5.14 2.16 8.28
CA LEU A 83 -6.46 1.64 8.64
C LEU A 83 -6.40 0.15 8.99
N TRP A 84 -5.56 -0.60 8.27
CA TRP A 84 -5.43 -2.05 8.40
C TRP A 84 -4.14 -2.55 7.74
N ASN A 85 -3.60 -3.67 8.22
CA ASN A 85 -2.63 -4.45 7.48
C ASN A 85 -2.79 -5.96 7.71
N SER A 86 -2.29 -6.76 6.75
CA SER A 86 -2.42 -8.22 6.73
C SER A 86 -1.80 -8.94 7.92
N ASP A 87 -0.93 -8.27 8.68
CA ASP A 87 -0.19 -8.88 9.77
C ASP A 87 -0.91 -8.67 11.11
N GLN A 88 -1.95 -7.82 11.16
CA GLN A 88 -2.79 -7.61 12.36
C GLN A 88 -3.56 -8.86 12.76
N ASN A 89 -4.00 -9.67 11.80
CA ASN A 89 -4.59 -10.99 12.02
C ASN A 89 -3.90 -12.01 11.11
N PHE A 90 -2.66 -12.32 11.48
CA PHE A 90 -1.74 -13.11 10.66
C PHE A 90 -2.34 -14.44 10.19
N ASP A 91 -2.99 -15.21 11.08
CA ASP A 91 -3.52 -16.53 10.74
C ASP A 91 -4.59 -16.50 9.64
N ARG A 92 -5.34 -15.38 9.54
CA ARG A 92 -6.39 -15.19 8.54
C ARG A 92 -5.89 -14.47 7.29
N ASP A 93 -5.07 -13.44 7.48
CA ASP A 93 -4.83 -12.41 6.47
C ASP A 93 -3.43 -12.45 5.85
N PHE A 94 -2.52 -13.31 6.32
CA PHE A 94 -1.13 -13.31 5.89
C PHE A 94 -0.98 -13.35 4.36
N LEU A 95 -0.23 -12.39 3.81
CA LEU A 95 -0.07 -12.23 2.36
C LEU A 95 0.80 -13.32 1.74
N GLY A 96 1.78 -13.86 2.47
CA GLY A 96 2.78 -14.75 1.90
C GLY A 96 4.01 -14.03 1.37
N ALA A 97 4.63 -14.57 0.33
CA ALA A 97 5.87 -14.05 -0.24
C ALA A 97 5.62 -12.83 -1.14
N PHE A 98 6.27 -11.72 -0.81
CA PHE A 98 6.16 -10.45 -1.52
C PHE A 98 6.55 -10.57 -2.99
N ALA A 99 5.65 -10.20 -3.91
CA ALA A 99 5.96 -10.08 -5.33
C ALA A 99 6.47 -8.67 -5.66
N LYS A 100 7.75 -8.58 -6.05
CA LYS A 100 8.38 -7.29 -6.44
C LYS A 100 7.75 -6.76 -7.73
N PHE A 101 7.56 -5.44 -7.79
CA PHE A 101 7.05 -4.74 -8.98
C PHE A 101 5.68 -5.21 -9.49
N ALA A 102 4.88 -5.86 -8.63
CA ALA A 102 3.56 -6.36 -8.96
C ALA A 102 2.49 -5.58 -8.17
N GLN A 103 1.84 -4.63 -8.83
CA GLN A 103 0.83 -3.77 -8.21
C GLN A 103 -0.44 -4.56 -7.85
N PRO A 104 -0.98 -4.42 -6.63
CA PRO A 104 -2.29 -4.94 -6.33
C PRO A 104 -3.36 -4.25 -7.18
N ALA A 105 -4.35 -5.01 -7.64
CA ALA A 105 -5.50 -4.47 -8.37
C ALA A 105 -6.71 -4.34 -7.44
N VAL A 106 -7.44 -3.22 -7.51
CA VAL A 106 -8.70 -3.05 -6.79
C VAL A 106 -9.85 -3.14 -7.78
N VAL A 107 -10.73 -4.13 -7.60
CA VAL A 107 -11.89 -4.36 -8.47
C VAL A 107 -13.08 -4.77 -7.61
N HIS A 108 -14.23 -4.10 -7.80
CA HIS A 108 -15.49 -4.39 -7.10
C HIS A 108 -15.33 -4.54 -5.57
N GLY A 109 -14.59 -3.63 -4.94
CA GLY A 109 -14.38 -3.63 -3.48
C GLY A 109 -13.40 -4.69 -2.96
N LYS A 110 -12.70 -5.40 -3.86
CA LYS A 110 -11.68 -6.40 -3.50
C LYS A 110 -10.29 -6.00 -3.95
N VAL A 111 -9.28 -6.33 -3.16
CA VAL A 111 -7.87 -6.15 -3.47
C VAL A 111 -7.27 -7.48 -3.87
N TYR A 112 -6.76 -7.57 -5.10
CA TYR A 112 -6.13 -8.75 -5.67
C TYR A 112 -4.61 -8.55 -5.63
N ALA A 113 -3.93 -9.30 -4.76
CA ALA A 113 -2.51 -9.17 -4.52
C ALA A 113 -1.76 -10.41 -5.04
N PRO A 114 -0.94 -10.26 -6.11
CA PRO A 114 -0.08 -11.35 -6.58
C PRO A 114 1.07 -11.59 -5.60
N THR A 115 1.52 -12.84 -5.49
CA THR A 115 2.58 -13.24 -4.56
C THR A 115 3.58 -14.15 -5.25
N PHE A 116 4.83 -14.15 -4.77
CA PHE A 116 5.82 -15.17 -5.15
C PHE A 116 5.58 -16.51 -4.43
N SER A 117 4.48 -16.66 -3.70
CA SER A 117 4.01 -17.94 -3.15
C SER A 117 3.22 -18.77 -4.17
N ASN A 118 3.29 -18.43 -5.46
CA ASN A 118 2.49 -19.03 -6.54
C ASN A 118 0.97 -18.95 -6.26
N ARG A 119 0.52 -17.83 -5.69
CA ARG A 119 -0.88 -17.59 -5.33
C ARG A 119 -1.29 -16.15 -5.60
N LEU A 120 -2.57 -15.95 -5.93
CA LEU A 120 -3.24 -14.66 -5.91
C LEU A 120 -4.07 -14.59 -4.63
N VAL A 121 -3.74 -13.68 -3.72
CA VAL A 121 -4.49 -13.49 -2.47
C VAL A 121 -5.51 -12.38 -2.68
N VAL A 122 -6.74 -12.58 -2.23
CA VAL A 122 -7.85 -11.65 -2.45
C VAL A 122 -8.41 -11.20 -1.11
N TYR A 123 -8.39 -9.88 -0.87
CA TYR A 123 -8.91 -9.24 0.33
C TYR A 123 -10.18 -8.48 0.03
N GLY A 124 -11.12 -8.46 0.98
CA GLY A 124 -12.36 -7.68 0.88
C GLY A 124 -13.18 -7.81 2.16
N LEU A 125 -14.08 -6.85 2.37
CA LEU A 125 -15.08 -6.92 3.42
C LEU A 125 -16.22 -7.84 2.98
N TYR A 126 -16.80 -8.58 3.93
CA TYR A 126 -17.93 -9.48 3.74
C TYR A 126 -19.26 -8.76 4.00
#